data_AF-A0A6I3MTR9-F1
#
_entry.id   AF-A0A6I3MTR9-F1
#
_cell.length_a   1.000
_cell.length_b   1.000
_cell.length_c   1.000
_cell.angle_alpha   90.00
_cell.angle_beta   90.00
_cell.angle_gamma   90.00
#
_symmetry.space_group_name_H-M   'P 1'
#
loop_
_entity.id
_entity.type
_entity.pdbx_description
1 polymer ?
#
loop_
_entity_poly.entity_id
_entity_poly.type
_entity_poly.pdbx_seq_one_letter_code
_entity_poly.pdbx_strand_id
1 'polypeptide(L)'
;MSYLNFISTQGKLGQFRTVSASVYDSSIQNSEYLNDFSLNSINKIIIDLNNVINSPNGALLWGHEQMSIDSNPLLSKCFDETRNKSLPDVPTQNLLNLMIQIKKFKTQYHQNSENLKNIIKQAFSSIKSNPNNYKKYPNSDIRFAITIDNIYLTLVLEPNDFNLTDDDFLSQLDIDSDF
;
A
#
# COMPACT_ATOMS: atom_id res chain seq x y z
N MET A 1 -14.65 -7.02 6.67
CA MET A 1 -13.53 -6.60 5.79
C MET A 1 -12.27 -6.55 6.63
N SER A 2 -11.17 -7.09 6.11
CA SER A 2 -9.84 -6.98 6.70
C SER A 2 -8.97 -6.28 5.68
N TYR A 3 -8.41 -5.14 6.05
CA TYR A 3 -7.48 -4.40 5.19
C TYR A 3 -6.06 -4.90 5.47
N LEU A 4 -5.30 -5.13 4.40
CA LEU A 4 -3.91 -5.51 4.51
C LEU A 4 -3.06 -4.26 4.31
N ASN A 5 -2.41 -3.82 5.38
CA ASN A 5 -1.44 -2.74 5.35
C ASN A 5 -0.07 -3.33 5.02
N PHE A 6 0.60 -2.74 4.04
CA PHE A 6 1.83 -3.26 3.50
C PHE A 6 2.87 -2.17 3.35
N ILE A 7 4.12 -2.48 3.71
CA ILE A 7 5.28 -1.63 3.44
C ILE A 7 6.38 -2.52 2.84
N SER A 8 7.03 -2.07 1.78
CA SER A 8 8.16 -2.79 1.20
C SER A 8 9.35 -1.90 0.94
N THR A 9 10.55 -2.44 1.13
CA THR A 9 11.79 -1.85 0.64
C THR A 9 12.36 -2.74 -0.44
N GLN A 10 12.65 -2.17 -1.60
CA GLN A 10 13.32 -2.89 -2.68
C GLN A 10 14.81 -3.07 -2.40
N GLY A 11 15.45 -3.89 -3.22
CA GLY A 11 16.91 -3.98 -3.26
C GLY A 11 17.52 -2.63 -3.66
N LYS A 12 18.81 -2.45 -3.38
CA LYS A 12 19.49 -1.18 -3.64
C LYS A 12 19.64 -0.96 -5.16
N LEU A 13 19.12 0.15 -5.66
CA LEU A 13 19.36 0.65 -7.01
C LEU A 13 20.32 1.84 -6.91
N GLY A 14 21.60 1.60 -7.19
CA GLY A 14 22.65 2.59 -6.98
C GLY A 14 22.92 2.82 -5.49
N GLN A 15 22.53 3.98 -4.95
CA GLN A 15 22.68 4.31 -3.52
C GLN A 15 21.40 4.14 -2.70
N PHE A 16 20.26 3.95 -3.36
CA PHE A 16 18.95 4.10 -2.74
C PHE A 16 18.10 2.83 -2.83
N ARG A 17 17.11 2.73 -1.95
CA ARG A 17 16.10 1.69 -1.87
C ARG A 17 14.75 2.35 -1.99
N THR A 18 14.01 1.99 -3.03
CA THR A 18 12.63 2.44 -3.16
C THR A 18 11.81 1.84 -2.02
N VAL A 19 11.04 2.70 -1.36
CA VAL A 19 10.05 2.30 -0.37
C VAL A 19 8.68 2.37 -1.01
N SER A 20 7.83 1.36 -0.81
CA SER A 20 6.40 1.46 -1.16
C SER A 20 5.55 1.15 0.06
N ALA A 21 4.41 1.81 0.15
CA ALA A 21 3.45 1.63 1.23
C ALA A 21 2.05 1.61 0.63
N SER A 22 1.25 0.61 0.99
CA SER A 22 -0.06 0.39 0.39
C SER A 22 -1.04 -0.26 1.34
N VAL A 23 -2.33 -0.05 1.05
CA VAL A 23 -3.44 -0.74 1.70
C VAL A 23 -4.31 -1.35 0.63
N TYR A 24 -4.66 -2.63 0.78
CA TYR A 24 -5.58 -3.28 -0.14
C TYR A 24 -6.57 -4.19 0.60
N ASP A 25 -7.67 -4.50 -0.08
CA ASP A 25 -8.67 -5.45 0.39
C ASP A 25 -8.59 -6.70 -0.51
N SER A 26 -8.21 -7.85 0.06
CA SER A 26 -8.06 -9.08 -0.71
C SER A 26 -9.37 -9.59 -1.33
N SER A 27 -10.52 -9.07 -0.91
CA SER A 27 -11.82 -9.36 -1.53
C SER A 27 -12.12 -8.51 -2.75
N ILE A 28 -11.39 -7.41 -2.95
CA ILE A 28 -11.53 -6.50 -4.09
C ILE A 28 -10.30 -6.70 -4.99
N GLN A 29 -10.50 -7.40 -6.09
CA GLN A 29 -9.45 -7.66 -7.06
C GLN A 29 -8.88 -6.33 -7.60
N ASN A 30 -7.55 -6.24 -7.71
CA ASN A 30 -6.81 -5.08 -8.20
C ASN A 30 -6.93 -3.81 -7.31
N SER A 31 -7.42 -3.94 -6.06
CA SER A 31 -7.59 -2.80 -5.15
C SER A 31 -6.27 -2.15 -4.72
N GLU A 32 -5.14 -2.84 -4.88
CA GLU A 32 -3.81 -2.31 -4.64
C GLU A 32 -3.49 -1.07 -5.49
N TYR A 33 -4.04 -0.97 -6.71
CA TYR A 33 -3.79 0.16 -7.62
C TYR A 33 -4.51 1.44 -7.21
N LEU A 34 -5.49 1.34 -6.29
CA LEU A 34 -6.14 2.52 -5.73
C LEU A 34 -5.19 3.32 -4.82
N ASN A 35 -4.04 2.77 -4.44
CA ASN A 35 -3.01 3.49 -3.70
C ASN A 35 -2.26 4.51 -4.57
N ASP A 36 -2.38 4.45 -5.89
CA ASP A 36 -1.67 5.37 -6.79
C ASP A 36 -2.29 6.78 -6.81
N PHE A 37 -3.52 6.92 -6.29
CA PHE A 37 -4.14 8.23 -6.16
C PHE A 37 -3.42 9.13 -5.16
N SER A 38 -3.25 10.42 -5.52
CA SER A 38 -2.84 11.46 -4.58
C SER A 38 -3.87 11.61 -3.45
N LEU A 39 -3.46 12.14 -2.28
CA LEU A 39 -4.38 12.42 -1.17
C LEU A 39 -5.53 13.36 -1.56
N ASN A 40 -5.29 14.32 -2.45
CA ASN A 40 -6.32 15.20 -2.96
C ASN A 40 -7.36 14.43 -3.79
N SER A 41 -6.92 13.54 -4.67
CA SER A 41 -7.79 12.66 -5.45
C SER A 41 -8.58 11.72 -4.54
N ILE A 42 -7.93 11.11 -3.54
CA ILE A 42 -8.58 10.25 -2.54
C ILE A 42 -9.68 11.01 -1.79
N ASN A 43 -9.41 12.25 -1.34
CA ASN A 43 -10.40 13.08 -0.66
C ASN A 43 -11.62 13.35 -1.55
N LYS A 44 -11.40 13.69 -2.82
CA LYS A 44 -12.48 13.91 -3.78
C LYS A 44 -13.31 12.63 -3.99
N ILE A 45 -12.66 11.49 -4.23
CA ILE A 45 -13.34 10.20 -4.41
C ILE A 45 -14.19 9.84 -3.18
N ILE A 46 -13.67 10.05 -1.96
CA ILE A 46 -14.44 9.82 -0.73
C ILE A 46 -15.69 10.69 -0.68
N ILE A 47 -15.60 11.98 -1.04
CA ILE A 47 -16.74 12.89 -1.08
C ILE A 47 -17.75 12.41 -2.13
N ASP A 48 -17.29 12.08 -3.34
CA ASP A 48 -18.14 11.66 -4.44
C ASP A 48 -18.85 10.32 -4.14
N LEU A 49 -18.15 9.35 -3.54
CA LEU A 49 -18.75 8.08 -3.10
C LEU A 49 -19.81 8.29 -2.00
N ASN A 50 -19.55 9.18 -1.04
CA ASN A 50 -20.57 9.55 -0.04
C ASN A 50 -21.80 10.18 -0.71
N ASN A 51 -21.61 11.03 -1.72
CA ASN A 51 -22.72 11.61 -2.47
C ASN A 51 -23.51 10.55 -3.24
N VAL A 52 -22.83 9.62 -3.93
CA VAL A 52 -23.48 8.50 -4.65
C VAL A 52 -24.33 7.64 -3.70
N ILE A 53 -23.83 7.35 -2.50
CA ILE A 53 -24.54 6.53 -1.52
C ILE A 53 -25.76 7.26 -0.95
N ASN A 54 -25.63 8.56 -0.62
CA ASN A 54 -26.66 9.32 0.08
C ASN A 54 -27.64 10.07 -0.85
N SER A 55 -27.31 10.23 -2.12
CA SER A 55 -28.08 11.02 -3.09
C SER A 55 -28.00 10.34 -4.46
N PRO A 56 -28.90 9.38 -4.75
CA PRO A 56 -28.82 8.49 -5.90
C PRO A 56 -29.18 9.14 -7.25
N ASN A 57 -28.71 10.37 -7.47
CA ASN A 57 -28.98 11.15 -8.68
C ASN A 57 -27.93 10.98 -9.78
N GLY A 58 -27.00 10.03 -9.63
CA GLY A 58 -26.01 9.74 -10.65
C GLY A 58 -25.07 8.60 -10.29
N ALA A 59 -24.31 8.17 -11.30
CA ALA A 59 -23.19 7.24 -11.14
C ALA A 59 -21.86 8.03 -11.20
N LEU A 60 -20.84 7.52 -10.50
CA LEU A 60 -19.49 8.08 -10.49
C LEU A 60 -18.56 7.16 -11.27
N LEU A 61 -17.99 7.66 -12.36
CA LEU A 61 -16.89 6.98 -13.05
C LEU A 61 -15.55 7.52 -12.54
N TRP A 62 -14.73 6.62 -12.01
CA TRP A 62 -13.40 6.93 -11.48
C TRP A 62 -12.47 5.74 -11.64
N GLY A 63 -11.18 5.94 -11.44
CA GLY A 63 -10.21 4.88 -11.66
C GLY A 63 -8.80 5.42 -11.86
N HIS A 64 -7.85 4.51 -11.88
CA HIS A 64 -6.46 4.76 -12.17
C HIS A 64 -6.02 3.70 -13.18
N GLU A 65 -5.25 4.09 -14.21
CA GLU A 65 -4.75 3.30 -15.35
C GLU A 65 -5.17 1.81 -15.48
N GLN A 66 -4.92 1.00 -14.45
CA GLN A 66 -5.15 -0.44 -14.40
C GLN A 66 -6.56 -0.87 -13.94
N MET A 67 -7.36 0.03 -13.37
CA MET A 67 -8.70 -0.22 -12.83
C MET A 67 -9.63 0.98 -13.05
N SER A 68 -10.79 0.75 -13.66
CA SER A 68 -11.91 1.70 -13.70
C SER A 68 -13.12 1.20 -12.92
N ILE A 69 -13.88 2.13 -12.38
CA ILE A 69 -14.96 1.89 -11.42
C ILE A 69 -16.13 2.81 -11.75
N ASP A 70 -17.29 2.19 -12.04
CA ASP A 70 -18.58 2.85 -12.19
C ASP A 70 -19.44 2.57 -10.95
N SER A 71 -19.51 3.56 -10.05
CA SER A 71 -20.18 3.44 -8.75
C SER A 71 -21.63 3.91 -8.81
N ASN A 72 -22.56 3.02 -8.40
CA ASN A 72 -23.94 3.38 -8.06
C ASN A 72 -24.17 3.25 -6.54
N PRO A 73 -25.34 3.63 -5.99
CA PRO A 73 -25.56 3.68 -4.55
C PRO A 73 -25.32 2.34 -3.81
N LEU A 74 -25.54 1.20 -4.47
CA LEU A 74 -25.44 -0.12 -3.85
C LEU A 74 -24.18 -0.87 -4.27
N LEU A 75 -23.89 -0.90 -5.57
CA LEU A 75 -22.82 -1.68 -6.17
C LEU A 75 -22.00 -0.82 -7.13
N SER A 76 -20.70 -1.05 -7.13
CA SER A 76 -19.75 -0.47 -8.06
C SER A 76 -19.28 -1.56 -9.00
N LYS A 77 -19.38 -1.27 -10.30
CA LYS A 77 -18.87 -2.14 -11.36
C LYS A 77 -17.40 -1.83 -11.54
N CYS A 78 -16.57 -2.85 -11.44
CA CYS A 78 -15.12 -2.71 -11.56
C CYS A 78 -14.64 -3.34 -12.88
N PHE A 79 -13.64 -2.74 -13.48
CA PHE A 79 -13.07 -3.19 -14.75
C PHE A 79 -11.54 -3.14 -14.69
N ASP A 80 -10.91 -4.25 -15.08
CA ASP A 80 -9.46 -4.36 -15.26
C ASP A 80 -9.12 -3.89 -16.67
N GLU A 81 -8.60 -2.66 -16.77
CA GLU A 81 -8.25 -2.02 -18.04
C GLU A 81 -7.09 -2.74 -18.73
N THR A 82 -6.13 -3.27 -17.95
CA THR A 82 -4.95 -3.97 -18.47
C THR A 82 -5.34 -5.25 -19.20
N ARG A 83 -6.30 -5.99 -18.62
CA ARG A 83 -6.78 -7.27 -19.17
C ARG A 83 -8.06 -7.13 -19.98
N ASN A 84 -8.59 -5.91 -20.13
CA ASN A 84 -9.84 -5.61 -20.79
C ASN A 84 -10.99 -6.53 -20.31
N LYS A 85 -11.16 -6.61 -18.98
CA LYS A 85 -12.05 -7.60 -18.34
C LYS A 85 -12.87 -6.99 -17.19
N SER A 86 -14.17 -7.28 -17.18
CA SER A 86 -15.04 -7.01 -16.02
C SER A 86 -14.64 -7.83 -14.80
N LEU A 87 -14.55 -7.16 -13.66
CA LEU A 87 -14.31 -7.75 -12.35
C LEU A 87 -15.66 -7.95 -11.63
N PRO A 88 -15.70 -8.75 -10.55
CA PRO A 88 -16.89 -8.85 -9.72
C PRO A 88 -17.33 -7.49 -9.19
N ASP A 89 -18.64 -7.26 -9.15
CA ASP A 89 -19.22 -6.05 -8.56
C ASP A 89 -18.91 -5.98 -7.06
N VAL A 90 -18.64 -4.76 -6.58
CA VAL A 90 -18.23 -4.51 -5.20
C VAL A 90 -19.26 -3.60 -4.54
N PRO A 91 -19.70 -3.86 -3.29
CA PRO A 91 -20.54 -2.90 -2.57
C PRO A 91 -19.87 -1.52 -2.51
N THR A 92 -20.57 -0.48 -2.95
CA THR A 92 -20.00 0.88 -3.02
C THR A 92 -19.53 1.37 -1.65
N GLN A 93 -20.21 0.96 -0.58
CA GLN A 93 -19.78 1.20 0.80
C GLN A 93 -18.41 0.58 1.13
N ASN A 94 -18.09 -0.59 0.57
CA ASN A 94 -16.80 -1.25 0.81
C ASN A 94 -15.66 -0.46 0.14
N LEU A 95 -15.87 0.04 -1.08
CA LEU A 95 -14.90 0.92 -1.75
C LEU A 95 -14.72 2.23 -0.99
N LEU A 96 -15.79 2.85 -0.50
CA LEU A 96 -15.69 4.03 0.35
C LEU A 96 -14.84 3.74 1.60
N ASN A 97 -15.12 2.63 2.29
CA ASN A 97 -14.36 2.25 3.47
C ASN A 97 -12.87 1.99 3.14
N LEU A 98 -12.57 1.33 2.01
CA LEU A 98 -11.20 1.13 1.55
C LEU A 98 -10.49 2.46 1.28
N MET A 99 -11.11 3.39 0.55
CA MET A 99 -10.51 4.71 0.27
C MET A 99 -10.24 5.49 1.56
N ILE A 100 -11.11 5.38 2.58
CA ILE A 100 -10.88 5.96 3.91
C ILE A 100 -9.64 5.33 4.57
N GLN A 101 -9.43 4.02 4.45
CA GLN A 101 -8.26 3.35 5.01
C GLN A 101 -6.97 3.72 4.28
N ILE A 102 -6.99 3.76 2.93
CA ILE A 102 -5.88 4.25 2.12
C ILE A 102 -5.51 5.67 2.55
N LYS A 103 -6.50 6.56 2.71
CA LYS A 103 -6.27 7.94 3.20
C LYS A 103 -5.56 7.95 4.56
N LYS A 104 -6.06 7.18 5.53
CA LYS A 104 -5.48 7.12 6.88
C LYS A 104 -4.03 6.65 6.83
N PHE A 105 -3.77 5.58 6.07
CA PHE A 105 -2.44 5.00 5.95
C PHE A 105 -1.45 5.94 5.25
N LYS A 106 -1.84 6.54 4.11
CA LYS A 106 -1.04 7.56 3.42
C LYS A 106 -0.75 8.76 4.33
N THR A 107 -1.74 9.23 5.08
CA THR A 107 -1.52 10.34 6.04
C THR A 107 -0.51 9.95 7.12
N GLN A 108 -0.58 8.71 7.62
CA GLN A 108 0.28 8.24 8.70
C GLN A 108 1.72 7.97 8.26
N TYR A 109 1.92 7.43 7.05
CA TYR A 109 3.22 6.91 6.60
C TYR A 109 3.80 7.60 5.37
N HIS A 110 2.99 8.19 4.48
CA HIS A 110 3.52 8.95 3.33
C HIS A 110 3.83 10.39 3.73
N GLN A 111 2.91 11.07 4.42
CA GLN A 111 3.13 12.47 4.84
C GLN A 111 4.11 12.61 6.02
N ASN A 112 4.23 11.57 6.84
CA ASN A 112 5.15 11.56 7.98
C ASN A 112 6.26 10.54 7.74
N SER A 113 7.32 10.99 7.08
CA SER A 113 8.48 10.16 6.74
C SER A 113 9.19 9.59 7.97
N GLU A 114 9.08 10.23 9.14
CA GLU A 114 9.62 9.70 10.40
C GLU A 114 8.86 8.45 10.87
N ASN A 115 7.54 8.42 10.76
CA ASN A 115 6.78 7.20 11.09
C ASN A 115 7.18 6.03 10.19
N LEU A 116 7.34 6.28 8.89
CA LEU A 116 7.76 5.28 7.92
C LEU A 116 9.19 4.78 8.20
N LYS A 117 10.14 5.69 8.45
CA LYS A 117 11.50 5.33 8.86
C LYS A 117 11.51 4.53 10.15
N ASN A 118 10.72 4.93 11.15
CA ASN A 118 10.68 4.26 12.45
C ASN A 118 10.18 2.82 12.34
N ILE A 119 9.13 2.55 11.56
CA ILE A 119 8.63 1.18 11.40
C ILE A 119 9.58 0.33 10.55
N ILE A 120 10.21 0.91 9.53
CA ILE A 120 11.25 0.22 8.74
C ILE A 120 12.49 -0.07 9.59
N LYS A 121 12.91 0.85 10.46
CA LYS A 121 14.00 0.65 11.43
C LYS A 121 13.71 -0.54 12.33
N GLN A 122 12.54 -0.57 12.96
CA GLN A 122 12.14 -1.69 13.83
C GLN A 122 12.16 -3.03 13.08
N ALA A 123 11.67 -3.06 11.84
CA ALA A 123 11.72 -4.25 11.00
C ALA A 123 13.17 -4.67 10.69
N PHE A 124 14.02 -3.72 10.26
CA PHE A 124 15.42 -3.96 9.97
C PHE A 124 16.17 -4.49 11.20
N SER A 125 16.07 -3.83 12.36
CA SER A 125 16.76 -4.26 13.58
C SER A 125 16.32 -5.67 14.02
N SER A 126 15.02 -5.96 13.92
CA SER A 126 14.46 -7.28 14.24
C SER A 126 15.01 -8.35 13.29
N ILE A 127 14.96 -8.11 11.98
CA ILE A 127 15.45 -9.03 10.96
C ILE A 127 16.96 -9.23 11.10
N LYS A 128 17.73 -8.16 11.31
CA LYS A 128 19.17 -8.21 11.50
C LYS A 128 19.58 -9.06 12.70
N SER A 129 18.82 -8.99 13.79
CA SER A 129 19.10 -9.78 15.00
C SER A 129 18.88 -11.29 14.83
N ASN A 130 17.96 -11.69 13.95
CA ASN A 130 17.61 -13.10 13.75
C ASN A 130 17.09 -13.39 12.33
N PRO A 131 17.92 -13.30 11.30
CA PRO A 131 17.48 -13.30 9.90
C PRO A 131 16.75 -14.57 9.49
N ASN A 132 17.15 -15.73 10.04
CA ASN A 132 16.57 -17.03 9.69
C ASN A 132 15.08 -17.13 10.09
N ASN A 133 14.66 -16.43 11.14
CA ASN A 133 13.26 -16.42 11.58
C ASN A 133 12.35 -15.56 10.69
N TYR A 134 12.93 -14.68 9.87
CA TYR A 134 12.18 -13.71 9.08
C TYR A 134 12.36 -13.90 7.58
N LYS A 135 12.95 -15.01 7.13
CA LYS A 135 13.03 -15.33 5.70
C LYS A 135 11.62 -15.43 5.11
N LYS A 136 11.33 -14.62 4.09
CA LYS A 136 10.03 -14.66 3.38
C LYS A 136 9.82 -15.99 2.67
N TYR A 137 10.89 -16.56 2.14
CA TYR A 137 10.91 -17.87 1.50
C TYR A 137 12.06 -18.72 2.08
N PRO A 138 11.89 -20.04 2.23
CA PRO A 138 12.91 -20.90 2.86
C PRO A 138 14.32 -20.76 2.25
N ASN A 139 14.39 -20.61 0.93
CA ASN A 139 15.66 -20.55 0.18
C ASN A 139 16.07 -19.11 -0.20
N SER A 140 15.41 -18.09 0.32
CA SER A 140 15.80 -16.71 0.04
C SER A 140 16.84 -16.23 1.04
N ASP A 141 17.95 -15.71 0.53
CA ASP A 141 18.98 -15.06 1.36
C ASP A 141 18.86 -13.54 1.36
N ILE A 142 17.89 -13.00 0.61
CA ILE A 142 17.72 -11.55 0.47
C ILE A 142 16.32 -11.05 0.78
N ARG A 143 15.29 -11.90 0.79
CA ARG A 143 13.90 -11.47 1.00
C ARG A 143 13.44 -11.82 2.41
N PHE A 144 13.12 -10.80 3.19
CA PHE A 144 12.67 -10.93 4.56
C PHE A 144 11.26 -10.36 4.72
N ALA A 145 10.54 -10.86 5.71
CA ALA A 145 9.20 -10.40 6.04
C ALA A 145 8.94 -10.45 7.55
N ILE A 146 8.24 -9.43 8.06
CA ILE A 146 7.85 -9.33 9.47
C ILE A 146 6.53 -8.56 9.56
N THR A 147 5.72 -8.83 10.57
CA THR A 147 4.53 -8.02 10.89
C THR A 147 4.79 -7.21 12.15
N ILE A 148 4.63 -5.89 12.06
CA ILE A 148 4.73 -4.96 13.20
C ILE A 148 3.47 -4.11 13.20
N ASP A 149 2.77 -4.01 14.33
CA ASP A 149 1.55 -3.19 14.49
C ASP A 149 0.50 -3.41 13.38
N ASN A 150 0.25 -4.68 13.01
CA ASN A 150 -0.65 -5.09 11.93
C ASN A 150 -0.27 -4.59 10.52
N ILE A 151 1.01 -4.26 10.32
CA ILE A 151 1.56 -3.89 9.01
C ILE A 151 2.50 -5.00 8.59
N TYR A 152 2.26 -5.58 7.42
CA TYR A 152 3.14 -6.57 6.83
C TYR A 152 4.28 -5.84 6.12
N LEU A 153 5.51 -6.00 6.62
CA LEU A 153 6.70 -5.41 6.04
C LEU A 153 7.49 -6.45 5.28
N THR A 154 7.98 -6.09 4.09
CA THR A 154 8.97 -6.91 3.37
C THR A 154 10.22 -6.10 3.05
N LEU A 155 11.37 -6.57 3.50
CA LEU A 155 12.65 -5.92 3.25
C LEU A 155 13.50 -6.81 2.34
N VAL A 156 14.06 -6.21 1.28
CA VAL A 156 15.13 -6.84 0.50
C VAL A 156 16.48 -6.40 1.09
N LEU A 157 17.19 -7.33 1.72
CA LEU A 157 18.47 -7.10 2.39
C LEU A 157 19.57 -7.98 1.77
N GLU A 158 20.62 -7.36 1.23
CA GLU A 158 21.81 -8.05 0.76
C GLU A 158 22.70 -8.47 1.95
N PRO A 159 23.60 -9.45 1.79
CA PRO A 159 24.47 -9.91 2.89
C PRO A 159 25.23 -8.79 3.61
N ASN A 160 25.64 -7.74 2.89
CA ASN A 160 26.35 -6.60 3.47
C ASN A 160 25.45 -5.68 4.30
N ASP A 161 24.13 -5.71 4.09
CA ASP A 161 23.19 -4.86 4.82
C ASP A 161 23.14 -5.22 6.31
N PHE A 162 23.43 -6.48 6.65
CA PHE A 162 23.51 -6.93 8.04
C PHE A 162 24.67 -6.28 8.82
N ASN A 163 25.63 -5.65 8.14
CA ASN A 163 26.72 -4.91 8.79
C ASN A 163 26.38 -3.43 9.02
N LEU A 164 25.32 -2.91 8.40
CA LEU A 164 24.92 -1.50 8.53
C LEU A 164 24.36 -1.19 9.91
N THR A 165 24.59 0.01 10.42
CA THR A 165 23.79 0.51 11.54
C THR A 165 22.35 0.76 11.08
N ASP A 166 21.42 0.90 12.01
CA ASP A 166 20.04 1.28 11.67
C ASP A 166 20.01 2.59 10.87
N ASP A 167 20.81 3.57 11.26
CA ASP A 167 20.80 4.90 10.64
C ASP A 167 21.45 4.86 9.24
N ASP A 168 22.50 4.05 9.03
CA ASP A 168 23.10 3.83 7.70
C ASP A 168 22.15 3.09 6.75
N PHE A 169 21.30 2.21 7.26
CA PHE A 169 20.26 1.56 6.46
C PHE A 169 19.16 2.56 6.11
N LEU A 170 18.71 3.36 7.09
CA LEU A 170 17.69 4.39 6.87
C LEU A 170 18.12 5.48 5.89
N SER A 171 19.41 5.85 5.86
CA SER A 171 19.93 6.84 4.91
C SER A 171 19.91 6.35 3.46
N GLN A 172 19.68 5.05 3.23
CA GLN A 172 19.52 4.47 1.90
C GLN A 172 18.06 4.46 1.43
N LEU A 173 17.09 4.83 2.27
CA LEU A 173 15.70 4.82 1.88
C LEU A 173 15.38 6.04 1.00
N ASP A 174 14.89 5.77 -0.21
CA ASP A 174 14.27 6.78 -1.04
C ASP A 174 12.79 6.85 -0.71
N ILE A 175 12.48 7.82 0.14
CA ILE A 175 11.13 8.17 0.54
C ILE A 175 10.81 9.42 -0.27
N ASP A 176 10.55 9.23 -1.57
CA ASP A 176 10.14 10.31 -2.45
C ASP A 176 9.00 11.11 -1.81
N SER A 177 9.04 12.44 -1.93
CA SER A 177 8.00 13.31 -1.39
C SER A 177 6.68 13.23 -2.17
N ASP A 178 6.68 12.55 -3.31
CA ASP A 178 5.59 12.53 -4.29
C ASP A 178 4.83 11.18 -4.36
N PHE A 179 4.96 10.34 -3.34
CA PHE A 179 4.09 9.16 -3.13
C PHE A 179 2.62 9.52 -2.76
#